data_AF-A0A942HKP3-F1
#
_entry.id   AF-A0A942HKP3-F1
#
_cell.length_a   1.000
_cell.length_b   1.000
_cell.length_c   1.000
_cell.angle_alpha   90.00
_cell.angle_beta   90.00
_cell.angle_gamma   90.00
#
_symmetry.space_group_name_H-M   'P 1'
#
loop_
_entity.id
_entity.type
_entity.pdbx_description
1 polymer ?
#
loop_
_entity_poly.entity_id
_entity_poly.type
_entity_poly.pdbx_seq_one_letter_code
_entity_poly.pdbx_strand_id
1 'polypeptide(L)'
;MERSGREPIREVFLSPDAFAHRTAEASIAEQLGDVLVSNGLPRPAPADDDRVGGWQWMYQLLENDAWMITENCAKLIEGIPLLVRDDRRIEDVRKMDGDDAADAARYGIVSGARWVEKNFVAPGFSSTFSNLASGSIENAALKGGATQPHFVHGMPLGEQIARQVTATEPTSRAIHFQRLEGEAKKFFRPKHLPRRHF
;
A
#
# COMPACT_ATOMS: atom_id res chain seq x y z
N MET A 1 28.64 6.15 11.28
CA MET A 1 27.94 6.80 12.41
C MET A 1 26.94 7.82 11.87
N GLU A 2 25.67 7.72 12.27
CA GLU A 2 24.65 8.73 12.00
C GLU A 2 25.14 10.07 12.59
N ARG A 3 25.34 11.07 11.72
CA ARG A 3 26.08 12.29 12.08
C ARG A 3 25.25 13.31 12.87
N SER A 4 23.93 13.13 12.98
CA SER A 4 23.04 14.20 13.44
C SER A 4 22.58 14.04 14.89
N GLY A 5 22.53 12.82 15.43
CA GLY A 5 21.94 12.56 16.75
C GLY A 5 20.43 12.85 16.79
N ARG A 6 19.81 13.02 15.63
CA ARG A 6 18.40 13.34 15.41
C ARG A 6 17.81 12.16 14.65
N GLU A 7 16.90 11.46 15.30
CA GLU A 7 16.18 10.29 14.81
C GLU A 7 17.03 9.20 14.09
N PRO A 8 17.21 8.03 14.72
CA PRO A 8 18.03 6.98 14.12
C PRO A 8 17.39 6.47 12.82
N ILE A 9 18.24 6.13 11.84
CA ILE A 9 17.82 5.40 10.63
C ILE A 9 17.29 4.04 11.08
N ARG A 10 15.98 3.84 10.92
CA ARG A 10 15.31 2.61 11.35
C ARG A 10 15.49 1.47 10.38
N GLU A 11 15.43 1.76 9.08
CA GLU A 11 15.62 0.75 8.03
C GLU A 11 16.29 1.31 6.78
N VAL A 12 16.91 0.38 6.05
CA VAL A 12 17.51 0.60 4.74
C VAL A 12 16.90 -0.42 3.77
N PHE A 13 16.41 0.04 2.64
CA PHE A 13 15.85 -0.82 1.59
C PHE A 13 16.72 -0.79 0.34
N LEU A 14 16.93 -1.95 -0.28
CA LEU A 14 17.62 -2.08 -1.57
C LEU A 14 16.70 -2.75 -2.59
N SER A 15 16.95 -2.50 -3.88
CA SER A 15 16.33 -3.27 -4.95
C SER A 15 16.49 -4.77 -4.67
N PRO A 16 15.45 -5.62 -4.90
CA PRO A 16 15.54 -7.06 -4.69
C PRO A 16 16.71 -7.72 -5.44
N ASP A 17 17.13 -7.15 -6.57
CA ASP A 17 18.25 -7.69 -7.34
C ASP A 17 19.58 -7.64 -6.58
N ALA A 18 19.74 -6.69 -5.64
CA ALA A 18 20.94 -6.59 -4.81
C ALA A 18 21.15 -7.81 -3.91
N PHE A 19 20.13 -8.63 -3.69
CA PHE A 19 20.16 -9.84 -2.88
C PHE A 19 20.47 -11.10 -3.69
N ALA A 20 20.56 -11.00 -5.02
CA ALA A 20 20.89 -12.14 -5.87
C ALA A 20 22.40 -12.45 -5.87
N HIS A 21 22.77 -13.72 -5.74
CA HIS A 21 24.14 -14.20 -5.88
C HIS A 21 24.54 -14.34 -7.35
N ARG A 22 24.83 -13.21 -7.98
CA ARG A 22 25.32 -13.17 -9.37
C ARG A 22 26.83 -13.37 -9.38
N THR A 23 27.27 -14.64 -9.36
CA THR A 23 28.66 -15.12 -9.54
C THR A 23 29.68 -14.87 -8.42
N ALA A 24 29.31 -14.17 -7.35
CA ALA A 24 30.17 -13.93 -6.19
C ALA A 24 29.74 -14.77 -4.98
N GLU A 25 30.67 -15.03 -4.04
CA GLU A 25 30.37 -15.71 -2.77
C GLU A 25 29.41 -14.91 -1.88
N ALA A 26 29.35 -13.59 -2.06
CA ALA A 26 28.44 -12.70 -1.35
C ALA A 26 27.70 -11.77 -2.33
N SER A 27 26.41 -11.60 -2.12
CA SER A 27 25.54 -10.63 -2.80
C SER A 27 25.92 -9.18 -2.46
N ILE A 28 25.45 -8.22 -3.25
CA ILE A 28 25.68 -6.79 -3.00
C ILE A 28 25.09 -6.38 -1.65
N ALA A 29 23.90 -6.91 -1.31
CA ALA A 29 23.23 -6.64 -0.05
C ALA A 29 24.02 -7.15 1.16
N GLU A 30 24.69 -8.31 1.05
CA GLU A 30 25.55 -8.85 2.10
C GLU A 30 26.79 -7.97 2.30
N GLN A 31 27.49 -7.64 1.22
CA GLN A 31 28.68 -6.78 1.26
C GLN A 31 28.37 -5.39 1.85
N LEU A 32 27.27 -4.77 1.42
CA LEU A 32 26.83 -3.49 1.95
C LEU A 32 26.34 -3.62 3.41
N GLY A 33 25.65 -4.71 3.72
CA GLY A 33 25.12 -4.99 5.05
C GLY A 33 26.22 -5.07 6.11
N ASP A 34 27.35 -5.69 5.80
CA ASP A 34 28.48 -5.79 6.74
C ASP A 34 29.10 -4.41 7.05
N VAL A 35 29.18 -3.53 6.05
CA VAL A 35 29.65 -2.15 6.22
C VAL A 35 28.64 -1.32 7.02
N LEU A 36 27.34 -1.47 6.76
CA LEU A 36 26.30 -0.72 7.47
C LEU A 36 26.24 -1.13 8.95
N VAL A 37 26.21 -2.43 9.24
CA VAL A 37 26.12 -2.95 10.61
C VAL A 37 27.36 -2.58 11.42
N SER A 38 28.56 -2.68 10.85
CA SER A 38 29.79 -2.24 11.52
C SER A 38 29.81 -0.74 11.84
N ASN A 39 28.96 0.06 11.18
CA ASN A 39 28.80 1.49 11.39
C ASN A 39 27.57 1.88 12.23
N GLY A 40 26.87 0.90 12.81
CA GLY A 40 25.69 1.10 13.66
C GLY A 40 24.41 1.40 12.88
N LEU A 41 24.34 1.03 11.60
CA LEU A 41 23.16 1.15 10.75
C LEU A 41 22.47 -0.21 10.58
N PRO A 42 21.15 -0.23 10.30
CA PRO A 42 20.43 -1.48 10.06
C PRO A 42 20.95 -2.20 8.82
N ARG A 43 20.89 -3.54 8.83
CA ARG A 43 21.20 -4.35 7.66
C ARG A 43 20.09 -4.14 6.61
N PRO A 44 20.41 -4.02 5.31
CA PRO A 44 19.41 -3.78 4.29
C PRO A 44 18.36 -4.89 4.18
N ALA A 45 17.11 -4.49 3.96
CA ALA A 45 16.01 -5.37 3.59
C ALA A 45 15.66 -5.22 2.10
N PRO A 46 15.11 -6.26 1.45
CA PRO A 46 14.59 -6.12 0.10
C PRO A 46 13.41 -5.14 0.08
N ALA A 47 13.45 -4.21 -0.86
CA ALA A 47 12.37 -3.27 -1.09
C ALA A 47 11.14 -3.98 -1.69
N ASP A 48 9.96 -3.38 -1.50
CA ASP A 48 8.81 -3.71 -2.31
C ASP A 48 9.05 -3.28 -3.76
N ASP A 49 8.86 -4.22 -4.69
CA ASP A 49 9.12 -4.07 -6.12
C ASP A 49 7.83 -3.98 -6.95
N ASP A 50 6.69 -3.66 -6.31
CA ASP A 50 5.53 -3.15 -7.05
C ASP A 50 5.87 -1.79 -7.66
N ARG A 51 6.50 -1.84 -8.83
CA ARG A 51 6.99 -0.68 -9.56
C ARG A 51 5.84 0.25 -9.97
N VAL A 52 4.81 -0.31 -10.59
CA VAL A 52 3.64 0.45 -11.04
C VAL A 52 2.89 1.05 -9.86
N GLY A 53 2.54 0.23 -8.86
CA GLY A 53 1.84 0.73 -7.67
C GLY A 53 2.67 1.78 -6.91
N GLY A 54 3.99 1.59 -6.84
CA GLY A 54 4.90 2.55 -6.22
C GLY A 54 4.91 3.91 -6.92
N TRP A 55 4.97 3.95 -8.25
CA TRP A 55 4.89 5.21 -9.00
C TRP A 55 3.54 5.91 -8.83
N GLN A 56 2.45 5.16 -8.91
CA GLN A 56 1.11 5.70 -8.70
C GLN A 56 0.97 6.27 -7.28
N TRP A 57 1.54 5.60 -6.28
CA TRP A 57 1.49 6.08 -4.91
C TRP A 57 2.30 7.36 -4.72
N MET A 58 3.52 7.44 -5.27
CA MET A 58 4.31 8.68 -5.24
C MET A 58 3.54 9.84 -5.89
N TYR A 59 2.92 9.60 -7.04
CA TYR A 59 2.08 10.59 -7.71
C TYR A 59 0.92 11.05 -6.81
N GLN A 60 0.18 10.13 -6.20
CA GLN A 60 -0.91 10.46 -5.28
C GLN A 60 -0.43 11.25 -4.06
N LEU A 61 0.74 10.93 -3.51
CA LEU A 61 1.29 11.67 -2.38
C LEU A 61 1.66 13.12 -2.76
N LEU A 62 2.20 13.33 -3.97
CA LEU A 62 2.49 14.67 -4.47
C LEU A 62 1.20 15.44 -4.80
N GLU A 63 0.24 14.80 -5.46
CA GLU A 63 -1.05 15.39 -5.84
C GLU A 63 -1.87 15.85 -4.62
N ASN A 64 -1.74 15.14 -3.49
CA ASN A 64 -2.46 15.44 -2.25
C ASN A 64 -1.63 16.23 -1.22
N ASP A 65 -0.49 16.81 -1.61
CA ASP A 65 0.43 17.53 -0.71
C ASP A 65 0.84 16.71 0.54
N ALA A 66 0.88 15.38 0.42
CA ALA A 66 1.10 14.43 1.50
C ALA A 66 2.56 13.92 1.58
N TRP A 67 3.41 14.33 0.64
CA TRP A 67 4.85 14.05 0.67
C TRP A 67 5.67 15.32 0.49
N MET A 68 6.45 15.64 1.52
CA MET A 68 7.36 16.78 1.55
C MET A 68 8.79 16.33 1.23
N ILE A 69 9.45 17.04 0.32
CA ILE A 69 10.84 16.81 -0.07
C ILE A 69 11.66 18.02 0.37
N THR A 70 12.75 17.80 1.11
CA THR A 70 13.62 18.90 1.54
C THR A 70 14.40 19.47 0.35
N GLU A 71 14.65 20.77 0.33
CA GLU A 71 15.38 21.48 -0.74
C GLU A 71 16.78 20.91 -1.05
N ASN A 72 17.40 20.24 -0.08
CA ASN A 72 18.72 19.62 -0.25
C ASN A 72 18.70 18.33 -1.08
N CYS A 73 17.52 17.80 -1.42
CA CYS A 73 17.35 16.61 -2.25
C CYS A 73 17.41 16.94 -3.75
N ALA A 74 18.43 17.69 -4.18
CA ALA A 74 18.53 18.26 -5.53
C ALA A 74 18.31 17.24 -6.66
N LYS A 75 18.97 16.08 -6.59
CA LYS A 75 18.81 15.02 -7.61
C LYS A 75 17.38 14.49 -7.73
N LEU A 76 16.67 14.39 -6.60
CA LEU A 76 15.29 13.92 -6.60
C LEU A 76 14.35 15.00 -7.15
N ILE A 77 14.56 16.26 -6.74
CA ILE A 77 13.78 17.42 -7.19
C ILE A 77 13.94 17.63 -8.70
N GLU A 78 15.16 17.49 -9.22
CA GLU A 78 15.45 17.59 -10.65
C GLU A 78 14.94 16.38 -11.43
N GLY A 79 14.99 15.18 -10.83
CA GLY A 79 14.63 13.91 -11.49
C GLY A 79 13.13 13.70 -11.64
N ILE A 80 12.32 14.00 -10.63
CA ILE A 80 10.86 13.73 -10.64
C ILE A 80 10.16 14.35 -11.86
N PRO A 81 10.39 15.61 -12.24
CA PRO A 81 9.73 16.22 -13.41
C PRO A 81 10.10 15.58 -14.76
N LEU A 82 11.19 14.83 -14.83
CA LEU A 82 11.66 14.17 -16.05
C LEU A 82 11.02 12.79 -16.27
N LEU A 83 10.35 12.24 -15.24
CA LEU A 83 9.71 10.94 -15.31
C LEU A 83 8.49 10.99 -16.23
N VAL A 84 8.55 10.25 -17.34
CA VAL A 84 7.47 10.17 -18.34
C VAL A 84 6.87 8.77 -18.38
N ARG A 85 5.61 8.67 -18.79
CA ARG A 85 4.93 7.37 -18.98
C ARG A 85 5.64 6.53 -20.04
N ASP A 86 5.66 5.22 -19.84
CA ASP A 86 6.14 4.26 -20.83
C ASP A 86 5.11 4.11 -21.96
N ASP A 87 5.55 4.23 -23.21
CA ASP A 87 4.66 4.14 -24.39
C ASP A 87 4.11 2.72 -24.59
N ARG A 88 4.81 1.70 -24.07
CA ARG A 88 4.41 0.28 -24.15
C ARG A 88 3.59 -0.14 -22.94
N ARG A 89 3.77 0.53 -21.81
CA ARG A 89 3.12 0.22 -20.54
C ARG A 89 2.71 1.51 -19.84
N ILE A 90 1.58 2.06 -20.24
CA ILE A 90 1.14 3.42 -19.87
C ILE A 90 0.97 3.65 -18.37
N GLU A 91 0.75 2.59 -17.59
CA GLU A 91 0.63 2.63 -16.14
C GLU A 91 1.99 2.76 -15.42
N ASP A 92 3.09 2.54 -16.15
CA ASP A 92 4.46 2.53 -15.65
C ASP A 92 5.25 3.75 -16.12
N VAL A 93 6.36 4.02 -15.43
CA VAL A 93 7.33 5.06 -15.82
C VAL A 93 8.36 4.44 -16.76
N ARG A 94 8.63 5.15 -17.86
CA ARG A 94 9.66 4.80 -18.84
C ARG A 94 11.01 4.76 -18.14
N LYS A 95 11.73 3.65 -18.26
CA LYS A 95 13.10 3.55 -17.76
C LYS A 95 13.99 4.58 -18.45
N MET A 96 14.76 5.32 -17.68
CA MET A 96 15.67 6.36 -18.19
C MET A 96 16.93 6.42 -17.34
N ASP A 97 18.01 6.92 -17.92
CA ASP A 97 19.23 7.16 -17.14
C ASP A 97 18.99 8.32 -16.16
N GLY A 98 19.44 8.14 -14.91
CA GLY A 98 19.30 9.14 -13.85
C GLY A 98 18.01 9.05 -13.03
N ASP A 99 17.23 7.97 -13.15
CA ASP A 99 16.04 7.71 -12.33
C ASP A 99 16.37 7.14 -10.93
N ASP A 100 17.64 6.84 -10.63
CA ASP A 100 18.11 6.23 -9.38
C ASP A 100 17.54 6.90 -8.11
N ALA A 101 17.50 8.24 -8.09
CA ALA A 101 17.01 9.00 -6.94
C ALA A 101 15.50 8.80 -6.74
N ALA A 102 14.73 8.77 -7.83
CA ALA A 102 13.30 8.52 -7.80
C ALA A 102 12.99 7.06 -7.45
N ASP A 103 13.75 6.11 -7.99
CA ASP A 103 13.63 4.68 -7.65
C ASP A 103 13.94 4.44 -6.17
N ALA A 104 15.00 5.07 -5.64
CA ALA A 104 15.33 5.00 -4.22
C ALA A 104 14.21 5.58 -3.34
N ALA A 105 13.64 6.74 -3.73
CA ALA A 105 12.50 7.33 -3.03
C ALA A 105 11.28 6.40 -3.05
N ARG A 106 10.97 5.79 -4.20
CA ARG A 106 9.90 4.80 -4.35
C ARG A 106 10.09 3.63 -3.39
N TYR A 107 11.27 3.01 -3.39
CA TYR A 107 11.56 1.91 -2.47
C TYR A 107 11.38 2.31 -1.01
N GLY A 108 11.87 3.49 -0.62
CA GLY A 108 11.73 4.02 0.74
C GLY A 108 10.27 4.23 1.14
N ILE A 109 9.46 4.86 0.30
CA ILE A 109 8.04 5.16 0.58
C ILE A 109 7.23 3.88 0.67
N VAL A 110 7.32 3.02 -0.35
CA VAL A 110 6.47 1.83 -0.45
C VAL A 110 6.83 0.82 0.64
N SER A 111 8.12 0.53 0.79
CA SER A 111 8.60 -0.44 1.78
C SER A 111 8.46 0.10 3.21
N GLY A 112 8.75 1.39 3.40
CA GLY A 112 8.65 2.06 4.70
C GLY A 112 7.22 2.12 5.22
N ALA A 113 6.24 2.45 4.37
CA ALA A 113 4.84 2.45 4.78
C ALA A 113 4.33 1.05 5.16
N ARG A 114 4.70 0.01 4.41
CA ARG A 114 4.41 -1.38 4.79
C ARG A 114 5.14 -1.82 6.06
N TRP A 115 6.37 -1.33 6.27
CA TRP A 115 7.10 -1.58 7.50
C TRP A 115 6.37 -0.97 8.70
N VAL A 116 5.88 0.27 8.59
CA VAL A 116 5.06 0.90 9.63
C VAL A 116 3.78 0.09 9.86
N GLU A 117 3.08 -0.33 8.81
CA GLU A 117 1.88 -1.17 8.94
C GLU A 117 2.16 -2.46 9.74
N LYS A 118 3.21 -3.21 9.36
CA LYS A 118 3.59 -4.46 10.04
C LYS A 118 3.97 -4.26 11.51
N ASN A 119 4.57 -3.13 11.85
CA ASN A 119 5.11 -2.87 13.18
C ASN A 119 4.16 -2.09 14.11
N PHE A 120 3.14 -1.38 13.56
CA PHE A 120 2.20 -0.58 14.34
C PHE A 120 0.75 -1.08 14.32
N VAL A 121 0.38 -2.02 13.44
CA VAL A 121 -0.96 -2.62 13.45
C VAL A 121 -0.99 -3.85 14.38
N ALA A 122 -1.48 -3.64 15.60
CA ALA A 122 -2.02 -4.71 16.43
C ALA A 122 -3.18 -5.43 15.68
N PRO A 123 -3.39 -6.75 15.90
CA PRO A 123 -4.44 -7.50 15.21
C PRO A 123 -5.82 -6.90 15.55
N GLY A 124 -6.40 -6.13 14.63
CA GLY A 124 -7.73 -5.53 14.82
C GLY A 124 -7.97 -4.18 14.13
N PHE A 125 -6.93 -3.48 13.66
CA PHE A 125 -7.12 -2.24 12.90
C PHE A 125 -7.11 -2.53 11.39
N SER A 126 -8.28 -2.50 10.76
CA SER A 126 -8.42 -2.68 9.30
C SER A 126 -7.79 -1.47 8.59
N SER A 127 -6.65 -1.68 7.94
CA SER A 127 -5.88 -0.60 7.32
C SER A 127 -6.54 -0.13 6.03
N THR A 128 -6.63 1.19 5.86
CA THR A 128 -6.96 1.86 4.59
C THR A 128 -5.80 1.73 3.58
N PHE A 129 -4.60 1.33 4.04
CA PHE A 129 -3.36 1.33 3.27
C PHE A 129 -3.26 0.16 2.29
N SER A 130 -3.84 -1.00 2.60
CA SER A 130 -3.72 -2.17 1.71
C SER A 130 -4.46 -2.02 0.37
N ASN A 131 -5.49 -1.16 0.28
CA ASN A 131 -6.29 -1.00 -0.95
C ASN A 131 -5.59 -0.12 -2.00
N LEU A 132 -4.70 0.79 -1.59
CA LEU A 132 -4.00 1.68 -2.52
C LEU A 132 -2.83 0.97 -3.21
N ALA A 133 -2.14 0.08 -2.49
CA ALA A 133 -1.03 -0.72 -3.01
C ALA A 133 -1.47 -1.92 -3.88
N SER A 134 -2.77 -2.19 -4.00
CA SER A 134 -3.29 -3.32 -4.80
C SER A 134 -3.92 -2.91 -6.13
N GLY A 135 -3.73 -1.66 -6.59
CA GLY A 135 -4.18 -1.19 -7.90
C GLY A 135 -5.68 -1.29 -8.15
N SER A 136 -6.49 -1.46 -7.10
CA SER A 136 -7.95 -1.52 -7.22
C SER A 136 -8.50 -0.10 -7.01
N ILE A 137 -8.62 0.65 -8.10
CA ILE A 137 -9.50 1.83 -8.15
C ILE A 137 -10.93 1.32 -8.05
N GLU A 138 -11.40 1.07 -6.83
CA GLU A 138 -12.82 1.08 -6.51
C GLU A 138 -13.06 2.14 -5.42
N ASN A 139 -13.48 3.32 -5.88
CA ASN A 139 -14.26 4.32 -5.15
C ASN A 139 -13.82 4.58 -3.69
N ALA A 140 -12.77 5.38 -3.53
CA ALA A 140 -12.48 6.10 -2.29
C ALA A 140 -13.42 7.30 -2.08
N ALA A 141 -14.73 7.10 -2.28
CA ALA A 141 -15.76 8.04 -1.88
C ALA A 141 -16.69 7.34 -0.87
N LEU A 142 -16.82 7.95 0.31
CA LEU A 142 -17.72 7.58 1.41
C LEU A 142 -17.31 6.36 2.27
N LYS A 143 -16.30 6.54 3.12
CA LYS A 143 -16.25 5.85 4.42
C LYS A 143 -16.19 6.87 5.56
N GLY A 144 -17.31 7.59 5.74
CA GLY A 144 -17.69 8.01 7.08
C GLY A 144 -17.89 6.75 7.92
N GLY A 145 -17.39 6.74 9.16
CA GLY A 145 -17.30 5.55 10.01
C GLY A 145 -18.58 4.72 10.00
N ALA A 146 -18.52 3.54 9.37
CA ALA A 146 -19.65 2.63 9.29
C ALA A 146 -19.37 1.43 10.19
N THR A 147 -20.13 1.35 11.28
CA THR A 147 -20.40 0.13 12.04
C THR A 147 -20.72 -1.02 11.08
N GLN A 148 -20.19 -2.22 11.37
CA GLN A 148 -20.44 -3.42 10.57
C GLN A 148 -21.95 -3.64 10.36
N PRO A 149 -22.37 -4.08 9.16
CA PRO A 149 -23.77 -4.35 8.85
C PRO A 149 -24.31 -5.46 9.77
N HIS A 150 -25.46 -5.22 10.39
CA HIS A 150 -26.05 -6.13 11.36
C HIS A 150 -27.33 -6.77 10.79
N PHE A 151 -27.31 -8.08 10.57
CA PHE A 151 -28.45 -8.84 10.06
C PHE A 151 -28.99 -9.81 11.12
N VAL A 152 -30.31 -9.88 11.26
CA VAL A 152 -31.02 -10.73 12.21
C VAL A 152 -31.94 -11.69 11.46
N HIS A 153 -32.01 -12.94 11.92
CA HIS A 153 -32.94 -13.93 11.38
C HIS A 153 -34.37 -13.61 11.84
N GLY A 154 -35.36 -13.67 10.92
CA GLY A 154 -36.79 -13.49 11.25
C GLY A 154 -37.39 -12.09 11.00
N MET A 155 -36.58 -11.08 10.66
CA MET A 155 -37.07 -9.76 10.20
C MET A 155 -36.97 -9.65 8.67
N PRO A 156 -37.94 -9.04 7.96
CA PRO A 156 -37.83 -8.84 6.51
C PRO A 156 -36.57 -8.07 6.11
N LEU A 157 -35.87 -8.54 5.08
CA LEU A 157 -34.57 -7.97 4.68
C LEU A 157 -34.65 -6.48 4.32
N GLY A 158 -35.70 -6.07 3.61
CA GLY A 158 -35.88 -4.67 3.22
C GLY A 158 -35.98 -3.72 4.42
N GLU A 159 -36.56 -4.17 5.53
CA GLU A 159 -36.67 -3.37 6.76
C GLU A 159 -35.32 -3.25 7.48
N GLN A 160 -34.54 -4.34 7.51
CA GLN A 160 -33.20 -4.34 8.10
C GLN A 160 -32.24 -3.43 7.35
N ILE A 161 -32.33 -3.40 6.02
CA ILE A 161 -31.51 -2.52 5.16
C ILE A 161 -31.92 -1.06 5.35
N ALA A 162 -33.23 -0.77 5.35
CA ALA A 162 -33.74 0.60 5.52
C ALA A 162 -33.30 1.23 6.86
N ARG A 163 -33.22 0.44 7.94
CA ARG A 163 -32.72 0.90 9.25
C ARG A 163 -31.22 1.24 9.27
N GLN A 164 -30.45 0.70 8.32
CA GLN A 164 -28.99 0.86 8.25
C GLN A 164 -28.54 1.88 7.20
N VAL A 165 -29.43 2.31 6.29
CA VAL A 165 -29.12 3.34 5.31
C VAL A 165 -29.36 4.73 5.91
N THR A 166 -28.29 5.44 6.27
CA THR A 166 -28.35 6.81 6.80
C THR A 166 -28.23 7.89 5.72
N ALA A 167 -27.90 7.52 4.49
CA ALA A 167 -27.76 8.44 3.37
C ALA A 167 -29.09 9.06 2.95
N THR A 168 -29.14 10.38 2.83
CA THR A 168 -30.33 11.16 2.47
C THR A 168 -30.45 11.42 0.97
N GLU A 169 -29.33 11.48 0.24
CA GLU A 169 -29.29 11.73 -1.20
C GLU A 169 -29.69 10.46 -2.00
N PRO A 170 -30.53 10.56 -3.04
CA PRO A 170 -31.13 9.40 -3.70
C PRO A 170 -30.12 8.41 -4.30
N THR A 171 -29.05 8.91 -4.93
CA THR A 171 -28.03 8.09 -5.60
C THR A 171 -27.19 7.33 -4.57
N SER A 172 -26.74 8.05 -3.55
CA SER A 172 -25.97 7.52 -2.42
C SER A 172 -26.77 6.49 -1.63
N ARG A 173 -28.07 6.74 -1.44
CA ARG A 173 -29.01 5.82 -0.81
C ARG A 173 -29.14 4.52 -1.61
N ALA A 174 -29.25 4.60 -2.94
CA ALA A 174 -29.34 3.43 -3.81
C ALA A 174 -28.05 2.58 -3.77
N ILE A 175 -26.88 3.22 -3.81
CA ILE A 175 -25.58 2.54 -3.71
C ILE A 175 -25.46 1.81 -2.36
N HIS A 176 -25.82 2.48 -1.26
CA HIS A 176 -25.78 1.89 0.08
C HIS A 176 -26.75 0.70 0.21
N PHE A 177 -27.92 0.80 -0.40
CA PHE A 177 -28.92 -0.25 -0.42
C PHE A 177 -28.42 -1.50 -1.16
N GLN A 178 -27.88 -1.33 -2.38
CA GLN A 178 -27.34 -2.44 -3.18
C GLN A 178 -26.18 -3.16 -2.47
N ARG A 179 -25.32 -2.40 -1.78
CA ARG A 179 -24.24 -2.98 -0.98
C ARG A 179 -24.76 -3.86 0.15
N LEU A 180 -25.71 -3.37 0.94
CA LEU A 180 -26.29 -4.12 2.06
C LEU A 180 -27.06 -5.37 1.58
N GLU A 181 -27.72 -5.30 0.42
CA GLU A 181 -28.34 -6.49 -0.18
C GLU A 181 -27.30 -7.56 -0.55
N GLY A 182 -26.15 -7.14 -1.10
CA GLY A 182 -25.04 -8.05 -1.42
C GLY A 182 -24.44 -8.71 -0.18
N GLU A 183 -24.31 -7.96 0.91
CA GLU A 183 -23.81 -8.46 2.21
C GLU A 183 -24.82 -9.42 2.86
N ALA A 184 -26.11 -9.12 2.82
CA ALA A 184 -27.17 -10.00 3.32
C ALA A 184 -27.21 -11.34 2.58
N LYS A 185 -27.05 -11.33 1.24
CA LYS A 185 -26.97 -12.57 0.45
C LYS A 185 -25.82 -13.46 0.88
N LYS A 186 -24.70 -12.89 1.33
CA LYS A 186 -23.57 -13.67 1.87
C LYS A 186 -23.89 -14.19 3.27
N PHE A 187 -24.55 -13.39 4.11
CA PHE A 187 -24.91 -13.76 5.47
C PHE A 187 -25.91 -14.93 5.53
N PHE A 188 -26.95 -14.90 4.69
CA PHE A 188 -27.99 -15.93 4.66
C PHE A 188 -27.68 -17.11 3.72
N ARG A 189 -26.44 -17.22 3.19
CA ARG A 189 -26.06 -18.36 2.34
C ARG A 189 -26.08 -19.66 3.15
N PRO A 190 -26.82 -20.70 2.72
CA PRO A 190 -26.80 -21.99 3.40
C PRO A 190 -25.40 -22.61 3.29
N LYS A 191 -24.86 -23.09 4.42
CA LYS A 191 -23.56 -23.77 4.45
C LYS A 191 -23.70 -25.18 3.85
N HIS A 192 -22.84 -25.52 2.89
CA HIS A 192 -22.80 -26.87 2.34
C HIS A 192 -22.39 -27.87 3.43
N LEU A 193 -23.22 -28.89 3.65
CA LEU A 193 -22.88 -29.99 4.53
C LEU A 193 -21.83 -30.90 3.86
N PRO A 194 -20.80 -31.36 4.59
CA PRO A 194 -19.78 -32.23 4.03
C PRO A 194 -20.38 -33.58 3.64
N ARG A 195 -20.02 -34.07 2.44
CA ARG A 195 -20.41 -35.40 1.96
C ARG A 195 -19.73 -36.46 2.82
N ARG A 196 -20.53 -37.32 3.46
CA ARG A 196 -20.02 -38.52 4.13
C ARG A 196 -19.56 -39.51 3.07
N HIS A 197 -18.28 -39.88 3.10
CA HIS A 197 -17.78 -41.04 2.38
C HIS A 197 -18.14 -42.29 3.18
N PHE A 198 -18.83 -43.24 2.54
CA PHE A 198 -19.14 -44.57 3.07
C PHE A 198 -18.10 -45.56 2.56
#